data_AF-A2ANA0-F1
#
_entry.id   AF-A2ANA0-F1
#
_cell.length_a   1.000
_cell.length_b   1.000
_cell.length_c   1.000
_cell.angle_alpha   90.00
_cell.angle_beta   90.00
_cell.angle_gamma   90.00
#
_symmetry.space_group_name_H-M   'P 1'
#
loop_
_entity.id
_entity.type
_entity.pdbx_description
1 polymer ?
#
loop_
_entity_poly.entity_id
_entity_poly.type
_entity_poly.pdbx_seq_one_letter_code
_entity_poly.pdbx_strand_id
1 'polypeptide(L)'
;MATYLEFIQQNEERDGVRFSWNVWPSSRLEATRMVVPLACLLTPLKERPDLPPVQYEPVLCSRPTCKAILNPLCQVDYRAKLWACNFCFQRNQFPPAYAGISEVNQPAELMPQFSTIEYMIQRGARSPLIFLYVVDTCLEEDDLQALKESLQMSLSLLPPDALVGLITFGRMVQVHELSCEGISKSYVFRGTKDLTAKQIQEMLGLTKSAMPVQQARPAQPQEQPFVSSRFLQPIHKIDMNLTDLLGELQRDPWPVTQGKRPLRSTGVALSIAVGLLE
;
A
#
# COMPACT_ATOMS: atom_id res chain seq x y z
N MET A 1 10.49 -25.87 -31.66
CA MET A 1 11.40 -24.77 -31.27
C MET A 1 10.52 -23.58 -30.98
N ALA A 2 10.62 -22.98 -29.80
CA ALA A 2 9.88 -21.76 -29.51
C ALA A 2 10.41 -20.62 -30.40
N THR A 3 9.52 -19.88 -31.04
CA THR A 3 9.88 -18.67 -31.80
C THR A 3 10.26 -17.54 -30.83
N TYR A 4 10.95 -16.50 -31.30
CA TYR A 4 11.23 -15.32 -30.47
C TYR A 4 9.95 -14.63 -29.97
N LEU A 5 8.88 -14.68 -30.76
CA LEU A 5 7.58 -14.13 -30.37
C LEU A 5 6.96 -14.92 -29.21
N GLU A 6 6.94 -16.25 -29.32
CA GLU A 6 6.46 -17.13 -28.26
C GLU A 6 7.29 -16.98 -26.98
N PHE A 7 8.62 -16.86 -27.10
CA PHE A 7 9.50 -16.61 -25.95
C PHE A 7 9.12 -15.32 -25.24
N ILE A 8 8.94 -14.21 -25.96
CA ILE A 8 8.57 -12.93 -25.36
C ILE A 8 7.22 -13.03 -24.65
N GLN A 9 6.21 -13.62 -25.29
CA GLN A 9 4.88 -13.78 -24.72
C GLN A 9 4.90 -14.64 -23.45
N GLN A 10 5.59 -15.78 -23.48
CA GLN A 10 5.68 -16.68 -22.32
C GLN A 10 6.40 -16.05 -21.14
N ASN A 11 7.49 -15.30 -21.36
CA ASN A 11 8.18 -14.61 -20.26
C ASN A 11 7.35 -13.44 -19.72
N GLU A 12 6.63 -12.72 -20.58
CA GLU A 12 5.74 -11.65 -20.13
C GLU A 12 4.57 -12.23 -19.33
N GLU A 13 3.93 -13.30 -19.79
CA GLU A 13 2.87 -14.04 -19.09
C GLU A 13 3.33 -14.59 -17.74
N ARG A 14 4.49 -15.26 -17.72
CA ARG A 14 5.01 -15.88 -16.50
C ARG A 14 5.58 -14.84 -15.53
N ASP A 15 6.53 -14.04 -15.97
CA ASP A 15 7.35 -13.24 -15.07
C ASP A 15 6.91 -11.76 -15.02
N GLY A 16 5.90 -11.37 -15.82
CA GLY A 16 5.46 -9.97 -15.89
C GLY A 16 6.55 -9.05 -16.43
N VAL A 17 7.48 -9.58 -17.24
CA VAL A 17 8.64 -8.83 -17.71
C VAL A 17 8.77 -8.85 -19.23
N ARG A 18 9.13 -7.70 -19.80
CA ARG A 18 9.45 -7.57 -21.22
C ARG A 18 10.69 -6.71 -21.42
N PHE A 19 11.74 -7.31 -21.99
CA PHE A 19 12.99 -6.62 -22.24
C PHE A 19 13.03 -5.93 -23.61
N SER A 20 13.80 -4.84 -23.71
CA SER A 20 14.21 -4.28 -25.00
C SER A 20 15.12 -5.24 -25.78
N TRP A 21 15.91 -6.04 -25.06
CA TRP A 21 16.81 -7.06 -25.61
C TRP A 21 16.79 -8.33 -24.75
N ASN A 22 16.42 -9.47 -25.34
CA ASN A 22 16.42 -10.78 -24.68
C ASN A 22 17.77 -11.53 -24.78
N VAL A 23 18.72 -10.96 -25.53
CA VAL A 23 20.12 -11.42 -25.59
C VAL A 23 21.00 -10.20 -25.33
N TRP A 24 21.87 -10.30 -24.34
CA TRP A 24 22.65 -9.17 -23.84
C TRP A 24 24.04 -9.12 -24.48
N PRO A 25 24.63 -7.92 -24.64
CA PRO A 25 26.00 -7.79 -25.12
C PRO A 25 26.97 -8.42 -24.12
N SER A 26 27.91 -9.20 -24.63
CA SER A 26 28.96 -9.83 -23.79
C SER A 26 30.12 -8.89 -23.50
N SER A 27 30.24 -7.78 -24.22
CA SER A 27 31.33 -6.82 -24.10
C SER A 27 30.83 -5.39 -23.82
N ARG A 28 31.65 -4.61 -23.10
CA ARG A 28 31.37 -3.19 -22.83
C ARG A 28 31.33 -2.34 -24.11
N LEU A 29 32.10 -2.73 -25.13
CA LEU A 29 32.13 -2.04 -26.42
C LEU A 29 30.79 -2.20 -27.16
N GLU A 30 30.26 -3.42 -27.21
CA GLU A 30 28.95 -3.69 -27.80
C GLU A 30 27.83 -3.01 -27.01
N ALA A 31 27.89 -3.07 -25.67
CA ALA A 31 26.91 -2.41 -24.80
C ALA A 31 26.83 -0.89 -25.06
N THR A 32 27.97 -0.22 -25.21
CA THR A 32 28.02 1.23 -25.50
C THR A 32 27.47 1.56 -26.90
N ARG A 33 27.49 0.62 -27.84
CA ARG A 33 26.99 0.80 -29.21
C ARG A 33 25.49 0.52 -29.35
N MET A 34 24.84 0.00 -28.32
CA MET A 34 23.40 -0.24 -28.36
C MET A 34 22.64 1.09 -28.41
N VAL A 35 21.88 1.30 -29.48
CA VAL A 35 21.07 2.52 -29.66
C VAL A 35 19.91 2.56 -28.66
N VAL A 36 19.28 1.40 -28.42
CA VAL A 36 18.24 1.24 -27.40
C VAL A 36 18.88 0.64 -26.15
N PRO A 37 18.71 1.24 -24.96
CA PRO A 37 19.33 0.73 -23.74
C PRO A 37 18.79 -0.66 -23.37
N LEU A 38 19.59 -1.43 -22.63
CA LEU A 38 19.12 -2.63 -21.97
C LEU A 38 18.18 -2.23 -20.83
N ALA A 39 16.89 -2.47 -21.01
CA ALA A 39 15.83 -2.11 -20.09
C ALA A 39 14.73 -3.17 -20.11
N CYS A 40 13.86 -3.15 -19.09
CA CYS A 40 12.65 -3.96 -19.07
C CYS A 40 11.44 -3.15 -18.59
N LEU A 41 10.27 -3.55 -19.08
CA LEU A 41 8.99 -3.23 -18.47
C LEU A 41 8.68 -4.37 -17.49
N LEU A 42 8.45 -4.02 -16.23
CA LEU A 42 8.15 -4.96 -15.16
C LEU A 42 6.78 -4.66 -14.57
N THR A 43 5.96 -5.70 -14.42
CA THR A 43 4.65 -5.66 -13.74
C THR A 43 4.73 -6.54 -12.49
N PRO A 44 5.13 -5.98 -11.33
CA PRO A 44 5.42 -6.78 -10.13
C PRO A 44 4.21 -7.57 -9.59
N LEU A 45 3.01 -7.00 -9.72
CA LEU A 45 1.75 -7.59 -9.28
C LEU A 45 0.93 -8.11 -10.47
N LYS A 46 1.60 -8.75 -11.44
CA LYS A 46 0.88 -9.42 -12.54
C LYS A 46 0.06 -10.57 -11.98
N GLU A 47 -1.23 -10.60 -12.30
CA GLU A 47 -2.14 -11.65 -11.84
C GLU A 47 -1.69 -13.03 -12.34
N ARG A 48 -1.59 -13.98 -11.40
CA ARG A 48 -1.19 -15.37 -11.65
C ARG A 48 -2.13 -16.32 -10.91
N PRO A 49 -3.36 -16.55 -11.41
CA PRO A 49 -4.33 -17.42 -10.76
C PRO A 49 -3.87 -18.88 -10.69
N ASP A 50 -2.89 -19.26 -11.50
CA ASP A 50 -2.30 -20.60 -11.57
C ASP A 50 -1.26 -20.87 -10.47
N LEU A 51 -0.74 -19.84 -9.79
CA LEU A 51 0.29 -19.98 -8.74
C LEU A 51 -0.20 -19.36 -7.42
N PRO A 52 -0.71 -20.16 -6.47
CA PRO A 52 -1.09 -19.64 -5.17
C PRO A 52 0.14 -19.20 -4.36
N PRO A 53 0.01 -18.20 -3.48
CA PRO A 53 1.12 -17.74 -2.66
C PRO A 53 1.56 -18.80 -1.64
N VAL A 54 2.88 -18.88 -1.40
CA VAL A 54 3.46 -19.84 -0.46
C VAL A 54 3.47 -19.31 0.97
N GLN A 55 3.15 -20.17 1.94
CA GLN A 55 2.94 -19.80 3.35
C GLN A 55 4.18 -20.02 4.22
N TYR A 56 5.34 -19.58 3.76
CA TYR A 56 6.59 -19.67 4.51
C TYR A 56 7.52 -18.50 4.17
N GLU A 57 8.52 -18.27 5.02
CA GLU A 57 9.49 -17.21 4.79
C GLU A 57 10.46 -17.55 3.65
N PRO A 58 10.86 -16.56 2.83
CA PRO A 58 11.83 -16.77 1.76
C PRO A 58 13.21 -17.15 2.30
N VAL A 59 13.86 -18.12 1.65
CA VAL A 59 15.24 -18.52 1.99
C VAL A 59 16.23 -17.52 1.41
N LEU A 60 16.99 -16.84 2.28
CA LEU A 60 17.92 -15.79 1.88
C LEU A 60 19.37 -16.30 1.82
N CYS A 61 20.14 -15.74 0.89
CA CYS A 61 21.59 -15.89 0.87
C CYS A 61 22.21 -15.35 2.17
N SER A 62 23.09 -16.13 2.78
CA SER A 62 23.71 -15.81 4.07
C SER A 62 24.67 -14.61 4.00
N ARG A 63 25.24 -14.32 2.82
CA ARG A 63 26.16 -13.19 2.62
C ARG A 63 25.44 -11.85 2.88
N PRO A 64 25.91 -11.01 3.83
CA PRO A 64 25.24 -9.77 4.23
C PRO A 64 25.05 -8.75 3.09
N THR A 65 25.98 -8.69 2.14
CA THR A 65 25.93 -7.78 0.98
C THR A 65 25.10 -8.32 -0.19
N CYS A 66 24.60 -9.56 -0.12
CA CYS A 66 23.84 -10.17 -1.20
C CYS A 66 22.36 -10.29 -0.86
N LYS A 67 22.01 -11.07 0.18
CA LYS A 67 20.61 -11.33 0.60
C LYS A 67 19.63 -11.72 -0.52
N ALA A 68 20.13 -12.20 -1.67
CA ALA A 68 19.28 -12.71 -2.74
C ALA A 68 18.44 -13.90 -2.24
N ILE A 69 17.21 -13.99 -2.76
CA ILE A 69 16.28 -15.07 -2.45
C ILE A 69 16.66 -16.32 -3.26
N LEU A 70 16.52 -17.49 -2.64
CA LEU A 70 16.61 -18.79 -3.32
C LEU A 70 15.67 -18.80 -4.53
N ASN A 71 16.18 -19.20 -5.69
CA ASN A 71 15.44 -19.16 -6.95
C ASN A 71 15.91 -20.30 -7.87
N PRO A 72 15.18 -20.61 -8.96
CA PRO A 72 15.48 -21.77 -9.81
C PRO A 72 16.85 -21.76 -10.49
N LEU A 73 17.55 -20.62 -10.51
CA LEU A 73 18.90 -20.51 -11.09
C LEU A 73 20.01 -20.90 -10.09
N CYS A 74 19.68 -21.11 -8.82
CA CYS A 74 20.63 -21.56 -7.81
C CYS A 74 21.00 -23.03 -8.00
N GLN A 75 22.29 -23.35 -7.91
CA GLN A 75 22.74 -24.74 -7.95
C GLN A 75 22.54 -25.39 -6.58
N VAL A 76 21.97 -26.59 -6.55
CA VAL A 76 21.61 -27.29 -5.30
C VAL A 76 22.37 -28.59 -5.19
N ASP A 77 22.98 -28.81 -4.02
CA ASP A 77 23.54 -30.09 -3.60
C ASP A 77 22.58 -30.74 -2.60
N TYR A 78 21.74 -31.65 -3.10
CA TYR A 78 20.75 -32.37 -2.29
C TYR A 78 21.38 -33.37 -1.30
N ARG A 79 22.64 -33.77 -1.49
CA ARG A 79 23.34 -34.69 -0.60
C ARG A 79 23.92 -33.93 0.59
N ALA A 80 24.62 -32.84 0.33
CA ALA A 80 25.19 -31.97 1.36
C ALA A 80 24.16 -31.02 1.99
N LYS A 81 22.95 -30.91 1.41
CA LYS A 81 21.91 -29.95 1.80
C LYS A 81 22.42 -28.51 1.75
N LEU A 82 23.10 -28.19 0.64
CA LEU A 82 23.64 -26.87 0.36
C LEU A 82 23.07 -26.31 -0.94
N TRP A 83 23.10 -25.00 -1.08
CA TRP A 83 22.83 -24.32 -2.35
C TRP A 83 23.84 -23.19 -2.59
N ALA A 84 24.19 -22.96 -3.84
CA ALA A 84 25.07 -21.89 -4.27
C ALA A 84 24.24 -20.76 -4.89
N CYS A 85 24.36 -19.56 -4.33
CA CYS A 85 23.67 -18.38 -4.84
C CYS A 85 24.20 -18.00 -6.23
N ASN A 86 23.30 -17.88 -7.22
CA ASN A 86 23.63 -17.53 -8.61
C ASN A 86 24.15 -16.08 -8.80
N PHE A 87 24.00 -15.21 -7.80
CA PHE A 87 24.51 -13.83 -7.86
C PHE A 87 25.94 -13.69 -7.31
N CYS A 88 26.23 -14.31 -6.17
CA CYS A 88 27.47 -14.06 -5.43
C CYS A 88 28.31 -15.32 -5.17
N PHE A 89 27.83 -16.48 -5.63
CA PHE A 89 28.43 -17.81 -5.47
C PHE A 89 28.67 -18.25 -4.02
N GLN A 90 28.06 -17.57 -3.06
CA GLN A 90 28.06 -18.01 -1.66
C GLN A 90 27.35 -19.36 -1.55
N ARG A 91 28.01 -20.31 -0.87
CA ARG A 91 27.37 -21.55 -0.44
C ARG A 91 26.60 -21.30 0.84
N ASN A 92 25.36 -21.74 0.85
CA ASN A 92 24.41 -21.55 1.94
C ASN A 92 23.87 -22.91 2.37
N GLN A 93 23.64 -23.07 3.66
CA GLN A 93 22.94 -24.23 4.19
C GLN A 93 21.42 -24.00 4.08
N PHE A 94 20.67 -25.06 3.79
CA PHE A 94 19.22 -24.98 3.88
C PHE A 94 18.76 -24.83 5.34
N PRO A 95 17.65 -24.11 5.58
CA PRO A 95 17.07 -24.05 6.92
C PRO A 95 16.55 -25.43 7.36
N PRO A 96 16.37 -25.67 8.68
CA PRO A 96 15.94 -26.97 9.20
C PRO A 96 14.62 -27.51 8.59
N ALA A 97 13.70 -26.61 8.22
CA ALA A 97 12.43 -26.98 7.57
C ALA A 97 12.64 -27.72 6.22
N TYR A 98 13.81 -27.58 5.59
CA TYR A 98 14.13 -28.14 4.28
C TYR A 98 14.99 -29.41 4.42
N ALA A 99 15.09 -30.02 5.60
CA ALA A 99 15.89 -31.22 5.83
C ALA A 99 15.54 -32.39 4.88
N GLY A 100 14.26 -32.50 4.50
CA GLY A 100 13.72 -33.52 3.59
C GLY A 100 13.85 -33.22 2.09
N ILE A 101 14.54 -32.14 1.71
CA ILE A 101 14.68 -31.75 0.29
C ILE A 101 15.40 -32.86 -0.51
N SER A 102 14.91 -33.17 -1.70
CA SER A 102 15.55 -34.12 -2.64
C SER A 102 15.25 -33.73 -4.08
N GLU A 103 15.86 -34.39 -5.06
CA GLU A 103 15.62 -34.12 -6.48
C GLU A 103 14.15 -34.28 -6.87
N VAL A 104 13.42 -35.19 -6.23
CA VAL A 104 11.99 -35.44 -6.47
C VAL A 104 11.07 -34.62 -5.56
N ASN A 105 11.59 -34.13 -4.43
CA ASN A 105 10.86 -33.32 -3.45
C ASN A 105 11.54 -31.97 -3.31
N GLN A 106 11.38 -31.14 -4.34
CA GLN A 106 11.95 -29.80 -4.38
C GLN A 106 10.93 -28.79 -3.84
N PRO A 107 11.38 -27.74 -3.13
CA PRO A 107 10.53 -26.63 -2.74
C PRO A 107 10.10 -25.84 -3.99
N ALA A 108 8.96 -25.14 -3.89
CA ALA A 108 8.36 -24.47 -5.03
C ALA A 108 9.31 -23.45 -5.69
N GLU A 109 10.07 -22.69 -4.90
CA GLU A 109 11.00 -21.66 -5.39
C GLU A 109 12.20 -22.18 -6.21
N LEU A 110 12.42 -23.49 -6.27
CA LEU A 110 13.43 -24.10 -7.14
C LEU A 110 12.86 -24.65 -8.46
N MET A 111 11.54 -24.74 -8.57
CA MET A 111 10.88 -25.23 -9.76
C MET A 111 10.85 -24.12 -10.84
N PRO A 112 11.23 -24.39 -12.10
CA PRO A 112 11.26 -23.36 -13.15
C PRO A 112 9.92 -22.69 -13.46
N GLN A 113 8.79 -23.31 -13.10
CA GLN A 113 7.46 -22.71 -13.25
C GLN A 113 7.21 -21.56 -12.25
N PHE A 114 7.96 -21.55 -11.13
CA PHE A 114 7.87 -20.58 -10.03
C PHE A 114 9.05 -19.59 -10.04
N SER A 115 9.56 -19.23 -11.22
CA SER A 115 10.55 -18.15 -11.36
C SER A 115 10.05 -16.83 -10.77
N THR A 116 8.74 -16.58 -10.89
CA THR A 116 7.99 -15.56 -10.14
C THR A 116 7.10 -16.24 -9.13
N ILE A 117 7.29 -15.90 -7.85
CA ILE A 117 6.61 -16.54 -6.71
C ILE A 117 6.31 -15.49 -5.64
N GLU A 118 5.16 -15.61 -4.99
CA GLU A 118 4.71 -14.74 -3.91
C GLU A 118 4.81 -15.47 -2.56
N TYR A 119 5.40 -14.81 -1.56
CA TYR A 119 5.54 -15.33 -0.20
C TYR A 119 4.58 -14.61 0.75
N MET A 120 3.75 -15.34 1.46
CA MET A 120 2.95 -14.82 2.57
C MET A 120 3.75 -14.87 3.87
N ILE A 121 4.20 -13.70 4.30
CA ILE A 121 4.98 -13.55 5.53
C ILE A 121 4.06 -13.22 6.70
N GLN A 122 4.10 -14.02 7.76
CA GLN A 122 3.37 -13.75 9.01
C GLN A 122 4.16 -12.74 9.88
N ARG A 123 4.21 -11.47 9.45
CA ARG A 123 4.85 -10.39 10.22
C ARG A 123 3.83 -9.51 10.92
N GLY A 124 3.78 -9.64 12.24
CA GLY A 124 3.10 -8.71 13.14
C GLY A 124 1.58 -8.60 12.94
N ALA A 125 0.97 -7.68 13.69
CA ALA A 125 -0.43 -7.33 13.49
C ALA A 125 -0.61 -6.63 12.14
N ARG A 126 -1.62 -7.04 11.36
CA ARG A 126 -1.97 -6.39 10.09
C ARG A 126 -2.54 -5.01 10.38
N SER A 127 -2.00 -3.95 9.78
CA SER A 127 -2.64 -2.64 9.81
C SER A 127 -3.90 -2.64 8.94
N PRO A 128 -5.04 -2.12 9.43
CA PRO A 128 -6.21 -1.96 8.59
C PRO A 128 -5.92 -1.01 7.44
N LEU A 129 -6.68 -1.14 6.35
CA LEU A 129 -6.64 -0.17 5.27
C LEU A 129 -7.18 1.19 5.76
N ILE A 130 -6.68 2.28 5.18
CA ILE A 130 -7.12 3.63 5.52
C ILE A 130 -7.61 4.33 4.25
N PHE A 131 -8.84 4.84 4.29
CA PHE A 131 -9.45 5.63 3.23
C PHE A 131 -9.82 7.01 3.77
N LEU A 132 -9.15 8.05 3.26
CA LEU A 132 -9.44 9.44 3.62
C LEU A 132 -10.09 10.14 2.44
N TYR A 133 -11.38 10.44 2.55
CA TYR A 133 -12.11 11.18 1.54
C TYR A 133 -11.83 12.68 1.67
N VAL A 134 -11.37 13.32 0.60
CA VAL A 134 -11.08 14.77 0.54
C VAL A 134 -11.96 15.39 -0.53
N VAL A 135 -13.08 16.00 -0.11
CA VAL A 135 -14.22 16.31 -0.98
C VAL A 135 -14.35 17.82 -1.20
N ASP A 136 -14.36 18.22 -2.46
CA ASP A 136 -14.64 19.61 -2.87
C ASP A 136 -16.15 19.89 -2.83
N THR A 137 -16.54 21.00 -2.21
CA THR A 137 -17.93 21.46 -2.10
C THR A 137 -18.22 22.68 -3.00
N CYS A 138 -17.23 23.18 -3.74
CA CYS A 138 -17.38 24.27 -4.71
C CYS A 138 -17.86 23.78 -6.09
N LEU A 139 -18.87 22.91 -6.11
CA LEU A 139 -19.47 22.27 -7.29
C LEU A 139 -20.89 22.77 -7.53
N GLU A 140 -21.51 22.39 -8.65
CA GLU A 140 -22.95 22.52 -8.84
C GLU A 140 -23.70 21.46 -8.03
N GLU A 141 -25.01 21.65 -7.82
CA GLU A 141 -25.80 20.77 -6.95
C GLU A 141 -25.95 19.36 -7.52
N ASP A 142 -26.19 19.26 -8.83
CA ASP A 142 -26.30 17.97 -9.54
C ASP A 142 -24.98 17.18 -9.49
N ASP A 143 -23.85 17.85 -9.73
CA ASP A 143 -22.52 17.26 -9.65
C ASP A 143 -22.20 16.79 -8.22
N LEU A 144 -22.52 17.60 -7.22
CA LEU A 144 -22.31 17.25 -5.83
C LEU A 144 -23.19 16.06 -5.43
N GLN A 145 -24.45 16.02 -5.88
CA GLN A 145 -25.36 14.92 -5.61
C GLN A 145 -24.85 13.60 -6.21
N ALA A 146 -24.42 13.61 -7.47
CA ALA A 146 -23.81 12.44 -8.10
C ALA A 146 -22.52 11.98 -7.39
N LEU A 147 -21.71 12.94 -6.89
CA LEU A 147 -20.53 12.64 -6.09
C LEU A 147 -20.88 11.96 -4.77
N LYS A 148 -21.89 12.44 -4.04
CA LYS A 148 -22.36 11.82 -2.78
C LYS A 148 -22.76 10.36 -3.00
N GLU A 149 -23.55 10.08 -4.03
CA GLU A 149 -24.01 8.73 -4.36
C GLU A 149 -22.83 7.80 -4.67
N SER A 150 -21.83 8.30 -5.42
CA SER A 150 -20.60 7.56 -5.72
C SER A 150 -19.77 7.28 -4.48
N LEU A 151 -19.65 8.24 -3.57
CA LEU A 151 -18.93 8.09 -2.30
C LEU A 151 -19.62 7.06 -1.39
N GLN A 152 -20.95 7.16 -1.24
CA GLN A 152 -21.75 6.20 -0.47
C GLN A 152 -21.65 4.78 -1.04
N MET A 153 -21.71 4.63 -2.37
CA MET A 153 -21.47 3.34 -3.02
C MET A 153 -20.07 2.79 -2.69
N SER A 154 -19.04 3.63 -2.77
CA SER A 154 -17.66 3.21 -2.47
C SER A 154 -17.49 2.72 -1.03
N LEU A 155 -18.17 3.34 -0.06
CA LEU A 155 -18.16 2.90 1.34
C LEU A 155 -18.66 1.48 1.50
N SER A 156 -19.71 1.08 0.77
CA SER A 156 -20.27 -0.28 0.83
C SER A 156 -19.32 -1.38 0.34
N LEU A 157 -18.26 -1.00 -0.39
CA LEU A 157 -17.25 -1.93 -0.92
C LEU A 157 -16.01 -2.06 -0.02
N LEU A 158 -15.89 -1.24 1.02
CA LEU A 158 -14.71 -1.24 1.88
C LEU A 158 -14.72 -2.44 2.85
N PRO A 159 -13.55 -3.00 3.20
CA PRO A 159 -13.46 -4.01 4.25
C PRO A 159 -13.99 -3.48 5.60
N PRO A 160 -14.68 -4.30 6.40
CA PRO A 160 -15.30 -3.84 7.65
C PRO A 160 -14.33 -3.22 8.66
N ASP A 161 -13.07 -3.66 8.67
CA ASP A 161 -12.01 -3.19 9.56
C ASP A 161 -11.26 -1.96 9.03
N ALA A 162 -11.53 -1.53 7.78
CA ALA A 162 -10.90 -0.36 7.19
C ALA A 162 -11.27 0.90 7.97
N LEU A 163 -10.28 1.76 8.20
CA LEU A 163 -10.45 3.06 8.82
C LEU A 163 -10.85 4.07 7.76
N VAL A 164 -11.88 4.85 8.04
CA VAL A 164 -12.38 5.89 7.14
C VAL A 164 -12.31 7.25 7.83
N GLY A 165 -11.93 8.27 7.07
CA GLY A 165 -11.98 9.67 7.46
C GLY A 165 -12.58 10.55 6.38
N LEU A 166 -13.04 11.74 6.77
CA LEU A 166 -13.62 12.71 5.85
C LEU A 166 -13.06 14.11 6.09
N ILE A 167 -12.64 14.74 5.00
CA ILE A 167 -12.29 16.15 4.91
C ILE A 167 -13.15 16.75 3.80
N THR A 168 -13.89 17.81 4.10
CA THR A 168 -14.59 18.59 3.08
C THR A 168 -13.91 19.95 2.95
N PHE A 169 -13.91 20.51 1.75
CA PHE A 169 -13.30 21.81 1.54
C PHE A 169 -14.03 22.64 0.50
N GLY A 170 -13.86 23.94 0.62
CA GLY A 170 -14.26 24.96 -0.34
C GLY A 170 -13.36 26.17 -0.12
N ARG A 171 -13.91 27.26 0.40
CA ARG A 171 -13.09 28.39 0.88
C ARG A 171 -12.26 28.02 2.12
N MET A 172 -12.86 27.22 3.00
CA MET A 172 -12.22 26.68 4.21
C MET A 172 -12.05 25.17 4.07
N VAL A 173 -11.19 24.59 4.91
CA VAL A 173 -11.01 23.14 5.00
C VAL A 173 -11.61 22.66 6.31
N GLN A 174 -12.45 21.64 6.27
CA GLN A 174 -13.15 21.06 7.41
C GLN A 174 -12.71 19.61 7.60
N VAL A 175 -12.10 19.29 8.74
CA VAL A 175 -11.75 17.92 9.13
C VAL A 175 -12.85 17.40 10.05
N HIS A 176 -13.57 16.35 9.64
CA HIS A 176 -14.73 15.84 10.35
C HIS A 176 -14.33 14.84 11.44
N GLU A 177 -14.86 15.04 12.65
CA GLU A 177 -14.70 14.12 13.77
C GLU A 177 -15.83 13.09 13.74
N LEU A 178 -15.47 11.83 13.47
CA LEU A 178 -16.44 10.75 13.25
C LEU A 178 -16.80 10.00 14.54
N SER A 179 -16.07 10.23 15.63
CA SER A 179 -16.30 9.60 16.94
C SER A 179 -17.41 10.26 17.78
N CYS A 180 -18.14 11.24 17.25
CA CYS A 180 -19.19 11.95 18.00
C CYS A 180 -20.57 11.33 17.78
N GLU A 181 -21.30 11.06 18.88
CA GLU A 181 -22.71 10.64 18.85
C GLU A 181 -23.63 11.85 19.04
N GLY A 182 -24.69 11.96 18.22
CA GLY A 182 -25.72 12.99 18.34
C GLY A 182 -25.33 14.41 17.91
N ILE A 183 -24.04 14.67 17.59
CA ILE A 183 -23.57 15.94 17.04
C ILE A 183 -22.43 15.71 16.04
N SER A 184 -22.54 16.32 14.85
CA SER A 184 -21.44 16.34 13.88
C SER A 184 -20.48 17.49 14.22
N LYS A 185 -19.23 17.17 14.54
CA LYS A 185 -18.18 18.15 14.83
C LYS A 185 -17.15 18.17 13.70
N SER A 186 -16.68 19.36 13.34
CA SER A 186 -15.58 19.53 12.39
C SER A 186 -14.61 20.63 12.82
N TYR A 187 -13.34 20.43 12.50
CA TYR A 187 -12.27 21.41 12.72
C TYR A 187 -12.07 22.23 11.45
N VAL A 188 -12.22 23.54 11.57
CA VAL A 188 -12.18 24.45 10.41
C VAL A 188 -10.83 25.15 10.32
N PHE A 189 -10.14 24.95 9.21
CA PHE A 189 -8.87 25.60 8.89
C PHE A 189 -9.05 26.62 7.76
N ARG A 190 -8.26 27.69 7.82
CA ARG A 190 -8.25 28.69 6.75
C ARG A 190 -7.57 28.12 5.52
N GLY A 191 -8.27 28.12 4.39
CA GLY A 191 -7.75 27.65 3.10
C GLY A 191 -6.65 28.53 2.46
N THR A 192 -6.12 29.52 3.18
CA THR A 192 -5.10 30.46 2.70
C THR A 192 -3.75 30.30 3.40
N LYS A 193 -3.63 29.38 4.35
CA LYS A 193 -2.41 29.18 5.14
C LYS A 193 -2.09 27.69 5.19
N ASP A 194 -0.90 27.33 4.70
CA ASP A 194 -0.38 25.97 4.86
C ASP A 194 0.00 25.68 6.31
N LEU A 195 -0.16 24.41 6.69
CA LEU A 195 0.08 23.90 8.03
C LEU A 195 1.02 22.71 7.94
N THR A 196 1.94 22.60 8.90
CA THR A 196 2.80 21.42 9.00
C THR A 196 2.09 20.28 9.73
N ALA A 197 2.50 19.03 9.51
CA ALA A 197 1.97 17.86 10.21
C ALA A 197 1.97 18.04 11.74
N LYS A 198 3.07 18.58 12.30
CA LYS A 198 3.17 18.89 13.74
C LYS A 198 2.12 19.91 14.21
N GLN A 199 1.90 20.98 13.43
CA GLN A 199 0.87 21.99 13.77
C GLN A 199 -0.54 21.39 13.72
N ILE A 200 -0.81 20.55 12.70
CA ILE A 200 -2.09 19.82 12.57
C ILE A 200 -2.28 18.89 13.78
N GLN A 201 -1.26 18.13 14.14
CA GLN A 201 -1.27 17.24 15.30
C GLN A 201 -1.57 18.00 16.61
N GLU A 202 -0.95 19.16 16.82
CA GLU A 202 -1.19 20.02 17.99
C GLU A 202 -2.60 20.61 18.00
N MET A 203 -3.07 21.15 16.87
CA MET A 203 -4.40 21.76 16.76
C MET A 203 -5.54 20.75 16.86
N LEU A 204 -5.35 19.55 16.32
CA LEU A 204 -6.32 18.46 16.39
C LEU A 204 -6.21 17.66 17.71
N GLY A 205 -5.23 17.97 18.57
CA GLY A 205 -5.01 17.27 19.85
C GLY A 205 -4.77 15.77 19.66
N LEU A 206 -3.96 15.41 18.67
CA LEU A 206 -3.57 14.04 18.32
C LEU A 206 -2.31 13.58 19.09
N THR A 207 -1.69 14.46 19.86
CA THR A 207 -0.62 14.08 20.78
C THR A 207 -1.19 13.13 21.84
N LYS A 208 -0.60 11.93 21.92
CA LYS A 208 -0.85 11.02 23.05
C LYS A 208 -0.61 11.82 24.32
N SER A 209 -1.65 12.10 25.10
CA SER A 209 -1.44 12.35 26.52
C SER A 209 -0.70 11.12 27.02
N ALA A 210 0.57 11.28 27.37
CA ALA A 210 1.30 10.26 28.10
C ALA A 210 0.51 10.05 29.40
N MET A 211 -0.36 9.03 29.41
CA MET A 211 -0.95 8.51 30.62
C MET A 211 0.23 8.21 31.56
N PRO A 212 0.23 8.71 32.82
CA PRO A 212 1.28 8.40 33.76
C PRO A 212 1.36 6.88 33.90
N VAL A 213 2.53 6.31 33.63
CA VAL A 213 2.80 4.89 33.84
C VAL A 213 2.69 4.63 35.35
N GLN A 214 1.52 4.24 35.81
CA GLN A 214 1.34 3.69 37.15
C GLN A 214 1.75 2.22 37.10
N GLN A 215 2.75 1.89 37.92
CA GLN A 215 3.44 0.60 37.95
C GLN A 215 2.51 -0.59 38.23
N ALA A 216 2.90 -1.72 37.61
CA ALA A 216 2.69 -3.11 38.03
C ALA A 216 1.43 -3.87 37.54
N ARG A 217 1.62 -4.68 36.48
CA ARG A 217 1.27 -6.12 36.41
C ARG A 217 1.91 -6.78 35.16
N PRO A 218 2.30 -8.07 35.19
CA PRO A 218 2.92 -8.73 34.04
C PRO A 218 1.90 -8.95 32.92
N ALA A 219 2.21 -8.46 31.72
CA ALA A 219 1.32 -8.42 30.57
C ALA A 219 1.26 -9.77 29.84
N GLN A 220 0.04 -10.24 29.58
CA GLN A 220 -0.28 -11.06 28.41
C GLN A 220 0.12 -10.30 27.13
N PRO A 221 0.40 -10.97 26.00
CA PRO A 221 0.61 -10.30 24.72
C PRO A 221 -0.68 -9.61 24.30
N GLN A 222 -0.85 -8.37 24.75
CA GLN A 222 -1.96 -7.50 24.42
C GLN A 222 -1.71 -6.98 23.00
N GLU A 223 -2.59 -7.36 22.08
CA GLU A 223 -2.69 -6.78 20.75
C GLU A 223 -2.56 -5.26 20.88
N GLN A 224 -1.60 -4.66 20.17
CA GLN A 224 -1.46 -3.21 20.17
C GLN A 224 -2.82 -2.63 19.76
N PRO A 225 -3.47 -1.80 20.59
CA PRO A 225 -4.72 -1.18 20.18
C PRO A 225 -4.39 -0.28 19.00
N PHE A 226 -4.95 -0.63 17.83
CA PHE A 226 -4.89 0.22 16.64
C PHE A 226 -5.20 1.65 17.04
N VAL A 227 -4.42 2.60 16.51
CA VAL A 227 -4.62 4.02 16.76
C VAL A 227 -5.84 4.46 15.94
N SER A 228 -7.04 4.03 16.34
CA SER A 228 -8.26 4.69 15.91
C SER A 228 -8.21 6.10 16.47
N SER A 229 -8.00 7.06 15.58
CA SER A 229 -8.06 8.48 15.94
C SER A 229 -9.52 8.93 15.87
N ARG A 230 -9.84 10.03 16.56
CA ARG A 230 -11.20 10.62 16.50
C ARG A 230 -11.67 10.95 15.07
N PHE A 231 -10.72 11.07 14.14
CA PHE A 231 -10.94 11.38 12.73
C PHE A 231 -10.90 10.17 11.80
N LEU A 232 -10.38 9.02 12.27
CA LEU A 232 -10.26 7.77 11.51
C LEU A 232 -10.91 6.63 12.31
N GLN A 233 -12.12 6.27 11.89
CA GLN A 233 -12.93 5.25 12.57
C GLN A 233 -13.14 4.02 11.68
N PRO A 234 -13.19 2.81 12.24
CA PRO A 234 -13.52 1.60 11.49
C PRO A 234 -14.91 1.72 10.85
N ILE A 235 -15.03 1.36 9.57
CA ILE A 235 -16.28 1.53 8.83
C ILE A 235 -17.47 0.84 9.49
N HIS A 236 -17.29 -0.38 10.01
CA HIS A 236 -18.38 -1.13 10.67
C HIS A 236 -18.97 -0.43 11.91
N LYS A 237 -18.32 0.61 12.46
CA LYS A 237 -18.82 1.38 13.60
C LYS A 237 -19.56 2.65 13.20
N ILE A 238 -19.25 3.21 12.03
CA ILE A 238 -19.65 4.56 11.62
C ILE A 238 -20.32 4.59 10.24
N ASP A 239 -20.66 3.43 9.68
CA ASP A 239 -21.21 3.29 8.33
C ASP A 239 -22.47 4.12 8.13
N MET A 240 -23.46 4.02 9.04
CA MET A 240 -24.70 4.78 8.99
C MET A 240 -24.42 6.28 9.15
N ASN A 241 -23.67 6.66 10.19
CA ASN A 241 -23.35 8.07 10.47
C ASN A 241 -22.62 8.74 9.30
N LEU A 242 -21.67 8.04 8.67
CA LEU A 242 -20.92 8.57 7.55
C LEU A 242 -21.75 8.64 6.27
N THR A 243 -22.64 7.65 6.05
CA THR A 243 -23.58 7.68 4.93
C THR A 243 -24.53 8.88 5.03
N ASP A 244 -25.06 9.14 6.21
CA ASP A 244 -25.92 10.29 6.49
C ASP A 244 -25.15 11.61 6.31
N LEU A 245 -23.94 11.71 6.90
CA LEU A 245 -23.09 12.89 6.76
C LEU A 245 -22.77 13.18 5.28
N LEU A 246 -22.44 12.16 4.49
CA LEU A 246 -22.23 12.32 3.04
C LEU A 246 -23.51 12.79 2.33
N GLY A 247 -24.68 12.25 2.69
CA GLY A 247 -25.97 12.67 2.15
C GLY A 247 -26.28 14.14 2.45
N GLU A 248 -25.94 14.59 3.65
CA GLU A 248 -26.16 15.95 4.16
C GLU A 248 -25.13 16.98 3.64
N LEU A 249 -24.11 16.59 2.88
CA LEU A 249 -23.14 17.54 2.34
C LEU A 249 -23.83 18.61 1.49
N GLN A 250 -23.45 19.86 1.70
CA GLN A 250 -23.98 21.00 0.94
C GLN A 250 -22.85 21.70 0.18
N ARG A 251 -23.25 22.56 -0.76
CA ARG A 251 -22.30 23.43 -1.47
C ARG A 251 -21.58 24.34 -0.50
N ASP A 252 -20.37 24.76 -0.87
CA ASP A 252 -19.62 25.77 -0.12
C ASP A 252 -20.54 27.01 0.10
N PRO A 253 -20.77 27.44 1.34
CA PRO A 253 -21.80 28.43 1.65
C PRO A 253 -21.43 29.84 1.21
N TRP A 254 -20.21 30.05 0.69
CA TRP A 254 -19.73 31.38 0.33
C TRP A 254 -20.22 31.79 -1.06
N PRO A 255 -20.89 32.94 -1.19
CA PRO A 255 -21.41 33.39 -2.47
C PRO A 255 -20.28 33.70 -3.45
N VAL A 256 -20.50 33.33 -4.71
CA VAL A 256 -19.57 33.61 -5.82
C VAL A 256 -20.06 34.84 -6.56
N THR A 257 -19.26 35.91 -6.57
CA THR A 257 -19.61 37.16 -7.26
C THR A 257 -19.56 36.99 -8.78
N GLN A 258 -20.34 37.78 -9.51
CA GLN A 258 -20.42 37.70 -10.97
C GLN A 258 -19.03 37.86 -11.60
N GLY A 259 -18.71 36.97 -12.54
CA GLY A 259 -17.41 36.95 -13.23
C GLY A 259 -16.24 36.45 -12.39
N LYS A 260 -16.49 35.88 -11.20
CA LYS A 260 -15.48 35.23 -10.36
C LYS A 260 -15.71 33.72 -10.29
N ARG A 261 -14.64 33.00 -9.93
CA ARG A 261 -14.68 31.58 -9.59
C ARG A 261 -14.86 31.41 -8.08
N PRO A 262 -15.41 30.28 -7.61
CA PRO A 262 -15.40 29.95 -6.19
C PRO A 262 -13.98 29.97 -5.61
N LEU A 263 -13.86 30.35 -4.34
CA LEU A 263 -12.60 30.26 -3.62
C LEU A 263 -12.39 28.79 -3.22
N ARG A 264 -11.45 28.11 -3.88
CA ARG A 264 -11.23 26.68 -3.72
C ARG A 264 -9.82 26.41 -3.18
N SER A 265 -9.73 25.87 -1.98
CA SER A 265 -8.48 25.70 -1.22
C SER A 265 -7.88 24.29 -1.31
N THR A 266 -7.85 23.70 -2.51
CA THR A 266 -7.40 22.32 -2.75
C THR A 266 -6.00 22.03 -2.20
N GLY A 267 -5.04 22.95 -2.37
CA GLY A 267 -3.67 22.77 -1.88
C GLY A 267 -3.60 22.60 -0.36
N VAL A 268 -4.30 23.47 0.38
CA VAL A 268 -4.35 23.41 1.85
C VAL A 268 -5.13 22.18 2.31
N ALA A 269 -6.22 21.81 1.62
CA ALA A 269 -6.98 20.59 1.93
C ALA A 269 -6.12 19.33 1.80
N LEU A 270 -5.34 19.21 0.73
CA LEU A 270 -4.43 18.09 0.52
C LEU A 270 -3.28 18.10 1.53
N SER A 271 -2.71 19.27 1.83
CA SER A 271 -1.67 19.45 2.85
C SER A 271 -2.14 18.97 4.23
N ILE A 272 -3.37 19.34 4.63
CA ILE A 272 -3.98 18.88 5.88
C ILE A 272 -4.25 17.38 5.85
N ALA A 273 -4.74 16.83 4.73
CA ALA A 273 -4.99 15.40 4.58
C ALA A 273 -3.70 14.56 4.72
N VAL A 274 -2.62 14.99 4.06
CA VAL A 274 -1.30 14.36 4.18
C VAL A 274 -0.79 14.47 5.61
N GLY A 275 -0.81 15.66 6.21
CA GLY A 275 -0.34 15.88 7.57
C GLY A 275 -1.19 15.22 8.67
N LEU A 276 -2.41 14.79 8.36
CA LEU A 276 -3.25 13.98 9.25
C LEU A 276 -2.84 12.50 9.26
N LEU A 277 -2.31 12.00 8.14
CA LEU A 277 -1.90 10.59 7.96
C LEU A 277 -0.40 10.37 8.21
N GLU A 278 0.42 11.43 8.17
CA GLU A 278 1.84 11.46 8.53
C GLU A 278 2.07 11.23 10.04
#